data_AF-A0A1I4UL83-F1
#
_entry.id   AF-A0A1I4UL83-F1
#
_cell.length_a   1.000
_cell.length_b   1.000
_cell.length_c   1.000
_cell.angle_alpha   90.00
_cell.angle_beta   90.00
_cell.angle_gamma   90.00
#
_symmetry.space_group_name_H-M   'P 1'
#
loop_
_entity.id
_entity.type
_entity.pdbx_description
1 polymer ?
#
loop_
_entity_poly.entity_id
_entity_poly.type
_entity_poly.pdbx_seq_one_letter_code
_entity_poly.pdbx_strand_id
1 'polypeptide(L)'
;MKKSVLILLFYFFSNYAFSCVCGFTTLMERFQKSEFVAKVKIVKITTIENDFDYQDAEIEILELYKGETRQTIKILYAINSSCAFNVPENSTWLVFADTHDGKLSFGFCSGSKQIDRNFDTNEYPNAHKYHNQSIQRQLSILTILKEKRVTTFNENGLWLLRSKKCDSDFKGYEVNDNTALYEITISTNLKIKKVKALKEFDNADLSKAILKCLSNNFIIGNEKIKKIPKKAKIYVAYVYYKNDNPNESFMSEIDL
;
A
#
# COMPACT_ATOMS: atom_id res chain seq x y z
N MET A 1 22.31 37.58 -33.73
CA MET A 1 22.25 37.79 -32.26
C MET A 1 20.89 37.47 -31.65
N LYS A 2 19.73 37.90 -32.22
CA LYS A 2 18.39 37.60 -31.64
C LYS A 2 17.99 36.10 -31.61
N LYS A 3 18.40 35.29 -32.60
CA LYS A 3 18.07 33.85 -32.66
C LYS A 3 18.83 33.00 -31.64
N SER A 4 20.09 33.34 -31.35
CA SER A 4 20.94 32.60 -30.40
C SER A 4 20.51 32.81 -28.95
N VAL A 5 19.99 33.99 -28.60
CA VAL A 5 19.43 34.28 -27.26
C VAL A 5 18.14 33.51 -27.01
N LEU A 6 17.27 33.37 -28.03
CA LEU A 6 16.03 32.60 -27.93
C LEU A 6 16.30 31.11 -27.67
N ILE A 7 17.29 30.54 -28.37
CA ILE A 7 17.72 29.15 -28.18
C ILE A 7 18.27 28.95 -26.76
N LEU A 8 19.10 29.89 -26.26
CA LEU A 8 19.61 29.83 -24.90
C LEU A 8 18.46 29.86 -23.87
N LEU A 9 17.43 30.69 -24.10
CA LEU A 9 16.25 30.77 -23.24
C LEU A 9 15.49 29.42 -23.19
N PHE A 10 15.26 28.76 -24.33
CA PHE A 10 14.61 27.45 -24.39
C PHE A 10 15.39 26.36 -23.62
N TYR A 11 16.73 26.40 -23.64
CA TYR A 11 17.55 25.47 -22.85
C TYR A 11 17.37 25.67 -21.34
N PHE A 12 17.28 26.91 -20.86
CA PHE A 12 17.09 27.17 -19.42
C PHE A 12 15.69 26.81 -18.92
N PHE A 13 14.64 26.93 -19.74
CA PHE A 13 13.26 26.59 -19.35
C PHE A 13 12.92 25.09 -19.44
N SER A 14 13.75 24.27 -20.10
CA SER A 14 13.47 22.84 -20.31
C SER A 14 13.60 21.95 -19.06
N ASN A 15 14.12 22.47 -17.94
CA ASN A 15 14.43 21.66 -16.76
C ASN A 15 13.28 21.50 -15.75
N TYR A 16 12.07 22.00 -16.03
CA TYR A 16 10.93 21.94 -15.11
C TYR A 16 9.87 20.89 -15.49
N ALA A 17 10.29 19.75 -16.06
CA ALA A 17 9.41 18.61 -16.25
C ALA A 17 9.23 17.86 -14.92
N PHE A 18 8.21 18.23 -14.13
CA PHE A 18 7.82 17.49 -12.94
C PHE A 18 7.02 16.24 -13.36
N SER A 19 7.69 15.08 -13.35
CA SER A 19 7.02 13.79 -13.47
C SER A 19 6.46 13.35 -12.13
N CYS A 20 5.26 12.77 -12.16
CA CYS A 20 4.66 12.15 -10.99
C CYS A 20 5.40 10.85 -10.67
N VAL A 21 6.09 10.80 -9.52
CA VAL A 21 6.71 9.57 -9.02
C VAL A 21 6.19 9.31 -7.63
N CYS A 22 5.43 8.23 -7.47
CA CYS A 22 5.02 7.76 -6.16
C CYS A 22 6.16 6.98 -5.51
N GLY A 23 6.40 7.23 -4.22
CA GLY A 23 7.28 6.37 -3.43
C GLY A 23 6.72 4.95 -3.35
N PHE A 24 7.62 3.96 -3.37
CA PHE A 24 7.24 2.57 -3.11
C PHE A 24 6.72 2.44 -1.68
N THR A 25 5.52 1.87 -1.52
CA THR A 25 4.90 1.62 -0.22
C THR A 25 4.27 0.24 -0.17
N THR A 26 4.48 -0.46 0.94
CA THR A 26 3.83 -1.73 1.28
C THR A 26 2.36 -1.51 1.64
N LEU A 27 1.57 -2.60 1.65
CA LEU A 27 0.19 -2.55 2.12
C LEU A 27 0.08 -2.06 3.58
N MET A 28 1.02 -2.46 4.44
CA MET A 28 1.04 -2.06 5.85
C MET A 28 1.32 -0.57 6.02
N GLU A 29 2.23 0.00 5.22
CA GLU A 29 2.51 1.45 5.25
C GLU A 29 1.31 2.25 4.75
N ARG A 30 0.64 1.81 3.67
CA ARG A 30 -0.58 2.45 3.18
C ARG A 30 -1.68 2.40 4.23
N PHE A 31 -1.95 1.23 4.80
CA PHE A 31 -2.94 1.07 5.86
C PHE A 31 -2.62 1.93 7.10
N GLN A 32 -1.34 2.04 7.46
CA GLN A 32 -0.89 2.90 8.55
C GLN A 32 -1.20 4.37 8.26
N LYS A 33 -0.80 4.86 7.09
CA LYS A 33 -0.94 6.27 6.68
C LYS A 33 -2.40 6.67 6.47
N SER A 34 -3.24 5.77 5.95
CA SER A 34 -4.63 6.06 5.64
C SER A 34 -5.48 6.24 6.90
N GLU A 35 -6.36 7.24 6.88
CA GLU A 35 -7.40 7.47 7.88
C GLU A 35 -8.67 6.68 7.54
N PHE A 36 -8.91 6.43 6.26
CA PHE A 36 -10.05 5.67 5.76
C PHE A 36 -9.59 4.59 4.78
N VAL A 37 -10.00 3.34 5.03
CA VAL A 37 -9.74 2.19 4.15
C VAL A 37 -11.02 1.39 3.98
N ALA A 38 -11.51 1.30 2.75
CA ALA A 38 -12.78 0.66 2.46
C ALA A 38 -12.83 0.10 1.04
N LYS A 39 -13.64 -0.95 0.86
CA LYS A 39 -14.18 -1.31 -0.45
C LYS A 39 -15.44 -0.49 -0.68
N VAL A 40 -15.46 0.30 -1.75
CA VAL A 40 -16.55 1.21 -2.06
C VAL A 40 -17.00 1.05 -3.51
N LYS A 41 -18.25 1.42 -3.79
CA LYS A 41 -18.72 1.71 -5.14
C LYS A 41 -18.78 3.22 -5.31
N ILE A 42 -18.19 3.73 -6.39
CA ILE A 42 -18.28 5.13 -6.79
C ILE A 42 -19.63 5.32 -7.48
N VAL A 43 -20.52 6.09 -6.86
CA VAL A 43 -21.89 6.29 -7.36
C VAL A 43 -21.93 7.45 -8.34
N LYS A 44 -21.33 8.57 -7.97
CA LYS A 44 -21.35 9.81 -8.74
C LYS A 44 -20.11 10.64 -8.47
N ILE A 45 -19.61 11.35 -9.48
CA ILE A 45 -18.49 12.26 -9.39
C ILE A 45 -18.95 13.66 -9.78
N THR A 46 -18.62 14.64 -8.95
CA THR A 46 -18.93 16.05 -9.20
C THR A 46 -17.64 16.86 -9.23
N THR A 47 -17.44 17.62 -10.29
CA THR A 47 -16.35 18.61 -10.38
C THR A 47 -16.64 19.78 -9.45
N ILE A 48 -15.62 20.22 -8.72
CA ILE A 48 -15.74 21.35 -7.81
C ILE A 48 -15.41 22.62 -8.60
N GLU A 49 -16.28 23.62 -8.52
CA GLU A 49 -16.04 24.91 -9.18
C GLU A 49 -14.77 25.56 -8.62
N ASN A 50 -13.86 25.98 -9.50
CA ASN A 50 -12.57 26.60 -9.15
C ASN A 50 -11.58 25.72 -8.36
N ASP A 51 -11.77 24.38 -8.33
CA ASP A 51 -10.80 23.43 -7.78
C ASP A 51 -10.44 22.38 -8.84
N PHE A 52 -9.23 22.50 -9.39
CA PHE A 52 -8.71 21.61 -10.44
C PHE A 52 -7.98 20.39 -9.89
N ASP A 53 -7.72 20.38 -8.59
CA ASP A 53 -6.97 19.32 -7.92
C ASP A 53 -7.91 18.26 -7.37
N TYR A 54 -9.14 18.63 -7.00
CA TYR A 54 -10.10 17.72 -6.36
C TYR A 54 -11.43 17.57 -7.10
N GLN A 55 -11.99 16.38 -6.98
CA GLN A 55 -13.39 16.09 -7.29
C GLN A 55 -14.09 15.52 -6.05
N ASP A 56 -15.40 15.71 -5.95
CA ASP A 56 -16.21 15.04 -4.94
C ASP A 56 -16.78 13.74 -5.51
N ALA A 57 -16.62 12.65 -4.77
CA ALA A 57 -17.21 11.36 -5.08
C ALA A 57 -18.26 10.99 -4.03
N GLU A 58 -19.48 10.72 -4.49
CA GLU A 58 -20.49 10.00 -3.73
C GLU A 58 -20.15 8.51 -3.74
N ILE A 59 -20.15 7.88 -2.57
CA ILE A 59 -19.72 6.51 -2.39
C ILE A 59 -20.75 5.68 -1.63
N GLU A 60 -20.87 4.42 -2.03
CA GLU A 60 -21.52 3.37 -1.26
C GLU A 60 -20.43 2.49 -0.64
N ILE A 61 -20.40 2.40 0.68
CA ILE A 61 -19.42 1.54 1.38
C ILE A 61 -19.93 0.09 1.33
N LEU A 62 -19.20 -0.76 0.62
CA LEU A 62 -19.47 -2.19 0.54
C LEU A 62 -18.80 -2.94 1.70
N GLU A 63 -17.61 -2.49 2.12
CA GLU A 63 -16.90 -3.03 3.28
C GLU A 63 -15.96 -1.97 3.88
N LEU A 64 -16.01 -1.77 5.20
CA LEU A 64 -15.19 -0.81 5.94
C LEU A 64 -14.09 -1.54 6.72
N TYR A 65 -12.82 -1.26 6.41
CA TYR A 65 -11.67 -1.85 7.08
C TYR A 65 -11.04 -0.93 8.12
N LYS A 66 -11.06 0.40 7.90
CA LYS A 66 -10.54 1.42 8.82
C LYS A 66 -11.27 2.75 8.59
N GLY A 67 -11.44 3.52 9.67
CA GLY A 67 -12.04 4.86 9.65
C GLY A 67 -13.52 4.85 10.00
N GLU A 68 -14.19 5.95 9.68
CA GLU A 68 -15.62 6.15 9.95
C GLU A 68 -16.46 5.98 8.68
N THR A 69 -17.71 5.55 8.86
CA THR A 69 -18.69 5.48 7.77
C THR A 69 -18.96 6.88 7.21
N ARG A 70 -19.02 7.01 5.89
CA ARG A 70 -19.31 8.26 5.20
C ARG A 70 -19.93 8.01 3.83
N GLN A 71 -20.59 9.03 3.30
CA GLN A 71 -21.27 8.98 2.00
C GLN A 71 -20.46 9.67 0.89
N THR A 72 -19.45 10.46 1.25
CA THR A 72 -18.64 11.20 0.29
C THR A 72 -17.16 11.12 0.63
N ILE A 73 -16.32 11.23 -0.40
CA ILE A 73 -14.87 11.31 -0.29
C ILE A 73 -14.31 12.15 -1.44
N LYS A 74 -13.14 12.76 -1.23
CA LYS A 74 -12.48 13.53 -2.29
C LYS A 74 -11.56 12.65 -3.12
N ILE A 75 -11.54 12.88 -4.42
CA ILE A 75 -10.56 12.31 -5.34
C ILE A 75 -9.52 13.40 -5.61
N LEU A 76 -8.24 13.14 -5.32
CA LEU A 76 -7.16 13.98 -5.79
C LEU A 76 -6.92 13.66 -7.26
N TYR A 77 -7.52 14.48 -8.12
CA TYR A 77 -7.65 14.30 -9.55
C TYR A 77 -6.43 14.83 -10.31
N ALA A 78 -5.96 16.05 -9.98
CA ALA A 78 -4.79 16.71 -10.57
C ALA A 78 -4.72 16.64 -12.12
N ILE A 79 -5.80 17.02 -12.81
CA ILE A 79 -6.04 16.76 -14.25
C ILE A 79 -4.95 17.28 -15.20
N ASN A 80 -4.33 18.42 -14.90
CA ASN A 80 -3.34 19.05 -15.76
C ASN A 80 -1.91 18.62 -15.43
N SER A 81 -1.76 17.47 -14.77
CA SER A 81 -0.47 16.94 -14.36
C SER A 81 -0.28 15.51 -14.87
N SER A 82 0.97 15.05 -14.83
CA SER A 82 1.28 13.64 -15.03
C SER A 82 0.71 12.72 -13.93
N CYS A 83 0.16 13.28 -12.85
CA CYS A 83 -0.54 12.56 -11.78
C CYS A 83 -2.05 12.43 -12.03
N ALA A 84 -2.56 12.82 -13.20
CA ALA A 84 -3.99 12.79 -13.49
C ALA A 84 -4.61 11.43 -13.15
N PHE A 85 -5.57 11.42 -12.23
CA PHE A 85 -6.11 10.20 -11.64
C PHE A 85 -7.60 10.06 -11.93
N ASN A 86 -7.92 9.35 -13.01
CA ASN A 86 -9.29 9.16 -13.45
C ASN A 86 -9.98 8.02 -12.67
N VAL A 87 -11.09 8.34 -12.01
CA VAL A 87 -11.96 7.39 -11.31
C VAL A 87 -13.29 7.36 -12.07
N PRO A 88 -13.72 6.22 -12.63
CA PRO A 88 -15.01 6.14 -13.31
C PRO A 88 -16.19 6.08 -12.31
N GLU A 89 -17.32 6.67 -12.66
CA GLU A 89 -18.59 6.38 -11.99
C GLU A 89 -19.00 4.91 -12.19
N ASN A 90 -19.84 4.39 -11.30
CA ASN A 90 -20.33 3.01 -11.30
C ASN A 90 -19.23 1.95 -11.23
N SER A 91 -18.06 2.29 -10.68
CA SER A 91 -16.95 1.36 -10.49
C SER A 91 -16.70 1.05 -9.02
N THR A 92 -16.10 -0.11 -8.77
CA THR A 92 -15.81 -0.62 -7.43
C THR A 92 -14.33 -0.42 -7.13
N TRP A 93 -14.00 0.17 -5.98
CA TRP A 93 -12.62 0.49 -5.59
C TRP A 93 -12.28 -0.05 -4.22
N LEU A 94 -11.03 -0.49 -4.06
CA LEU A 94 -10.36 -0.55 -2.77
C LEU A 94 -9.67 0.80 -2.54
N VAL A 95 -10.22 1.59 -1.63
CA VAL A 95 -9.77 2.96 -1.32
C VAL A 95 -8.87 2.95 -0.10
N PHE A 96 -7.73 3.61 -0.23
CA PHE A 96 -6.83 4.03 0.84
C PHE A 96 -6.80 5.56 0.81
N ALA A 97 -7.33 6.22 1.83
CA ALA A 97 -7.44 7.67 1.85
C ALA A 97 -6.79 8.27 3.09
N ASP A 98 -6.09 9.38 2.90
CA ASP A 98 -5.45 10.17 3.95
C ASP A 98 -5.79 11.66 3.78
N THR A 99 -5.60 12.44 4.84
CA THR A 99 -5.82 13.88 4.77
C THR A 99 -4.64 14.57 4.07
N HIS A 100 -4.93 15.16 2.91
CA HIS A 100 -4.01 16.03 2.18
C HIS A 100 -4.65 17.43 2.09
N ASP A 101 -3.92 18.49 2.44
CA ASP A 101 -4.45 19.87 2.50
C ASP A 101 -5.79 20.01 3.23
N GLY A 102 -5.93 19.30 4.36
CA GLY A 102 -7.16 19.29 5.17
C GLY A 102 -8.34 18.53 4.56
N LYS A 103 -8.13 17.87 3.42
CA LYS A 103 -9.13 17.11 2.66
C LYS A 103 -8.82 15.62 2.72
N LEU A 104 -9.69 14.84 3.37
CA LEU A 104 -9.61 13.37 3.31
C LEU A 104 -9.88 12.90 1.88
N SER A 105 -8.84 12.39 1.23
CA SER A 105 -8.85 12.10 -0.20
C SER A 105 -8.02 10.88 -0.55
N PHE A 106 -8.25 10.35 -1.76
CA PHE A 106 -7.38 9.36 -2.37
C PHE A 106 -7.03 9.79 -3.79
N GLY A 107 -5.84 9.44 -4.25
CA GLY A 107 -5.33 9.80 -5.57
C GLY A 107 -4.37 8.77 -6.11
N PHE A 108 -3.64 9.13 -7.16
CA PHE A 108 -2.71 8.24 -7.87
C PHE A 108 -1.70 7.54 -6.94
N CYS A 109 -1.10 8.27 -5.98
CA CYS A 109 -0.10 7.71 -5.05
C CYS A 109 -0.67 7.12 -3.76
N SER A 110 -2.00 7.08 -3.61
CA SER A 110 -2.62 6.51 -2.40
C SER A 110 -2.49 4.99 -2.32
N GLY A 111 -2.27 4.34 -3.47
CA GLY A 111 -2.31 2.89 -3.62
C GLY A 111 -3.73 2.31 -3.67
N SER A 112 -4.75 3.16 -3.80
CA SER A 112 -6.13 2.77 -4.13
C SER A 112 -6.18 2.10 -5.50
N LYS A 113 -7.05 1.10 -5.66
CA LYS A 113 -7.17 0.32 -6.90
C LYS A 113 -8.62 0.08 -7.27
N GLN A 114 -8.95 0.25 -8.55
CA GLN A 114 -10.23 -0.20 -9.10
C GLN A 114 -10.26 -1.72 -9.10
N ILE A 115 -11.24 -2.33 -8.45
CA ILE A 115 -11.40 -3.78 -8.33
C ILE A 115 -11.94 -4.36 -9.63
N ASP A 116 -12.97 -3.74 -10.20
CA ASP A 116 -13.66 -4.19 -11.42
C ASP A 116 -13.04 -3.64 -12.71
N ARG A 117 -11.73 -3.40 -12.70
CA ARG A 117 -11.00 -2.89 -13.87
C ARG A 117 -11.05 -3.92 -15.00
N ASN A 118 -11.49 -3.46 -16.17
CA ASN A 118 -11.42 -4.25 -17.40
C ASN A 118 -10.06 -4.05 -18.08
N PHE A 119 -9.55 -5.11 -18.70
CA PHE A 119 -8.28 -5.12 -19.42
C PHE A 119 -8.49 -5.67 -20.82
N ASP A 120 -7.78 -5.13 -21.81
CA ASP A 120 -7.74 -5.76 -23.13
C ASP A 120 -6.99 -7.09 -23.02
N THR A 121 -7.71 -8.20 -23.18
CA THR A 121 -7.15 -9.55 -23.05
C THR A 121 -6.31 -9.96 -24.25
N ASN A 122 -6.42 -9.27 -25.40
CA ASN A 122 -5.58 -9.52 -26.56
C ASN A 122 -4.19 -8.92 -26.35
N GLU A 123 -4.12 -7.73 -25.78
CA GLU A 123 -2.85 -7.05 -25.49
C GLU A 123 -2.22 -7.57 -24.18
N TYR A 124 -3.04 -7.83 -23.15
CA TYR A 124 -2.60 -8.23 -21.82
C TYR A 124 -3.35 -9.47 -21.29
N PRO A 125 -3.07 -10.67 -21.81
CA PRO A 125 -3.86 -11.88 -21.54
C PRO A 125 -3.93 -12.29 -20.06
N ASN A 126 -2.93 -11.93 -19.26
CA ASN A 126 -2.89 -12.28 -17.83
C ASN A 126 -3.20 -11.10 -16.89
N ALA A 127 -3.46 -9.89 -17.41
CA ALA A 127 -3.63 -8.70 -16.55
C ALA A 127 -4.82 -8.85 -15.60
N HIS A 128 -5.96 -9.35 -16.08
CA HIS A 128 -7.12 -9.57 -15.23
C HIS A 128 -6.83 -10.57 -14.09
N LYS A 129 -6.13 -11.66 -14.39
CA LYS A 129 -5.71 -12.66 -13.40
C LYS A 129 -4.81 -12.05 -12.33
N TYR A 130 -3.74 -11.36 -12.72
CA TYR A 130 -2.79 -10.77 -11.77
C TYR A 130 -3.39 -9.63 -10.96
N HIS A 131 -4.22 -8.80 -11.59
CA HIS A 131 -4.96 -7.74 -10.93
C HIS A 131 -5.90 -8.30 -9.85
N ASN A 132 -6.70 -9.31 -10.18
CA ASN A 132 -7.59 -9.95 -9.22
C ASN A 132 -6.80 -10.61 -8.09
N GLN A 133 -5.71 -11.32 -8.40
CA GLN A 133 -4.87 -11.93 -7.37
C GLN A 133 -4.28 -10.89 -6.41
N SER A 134 -3.76 -9.77 -6.92
CA SER A 134 -3.28 -8.64 -6.12
C SER A 134 -4.37 -8.09 -5.19
N ILE A 135 -5.56 -7.82 -5.73
CA ILE A 135 -6.69 -7.34 -4.92
C ILE A 135 -7.07 -8.35 -3.84
N GLN A 136 -7.21 -9.64 -4.17
CA GLN A 136 -7.60 -10.67 -3.19
C GLN A 136 -6.58 -10.80 -2.05
N ARG A 137 -5.29 -10.69 -2.35
CA ARG A 137 -4.24 -10.68 -1.31
C ARG A 137 -4.38 -9.50 -0.37
N GLN A 138 -4.63 -8.31 -0.90
CA GLN A 138 -4.85 -7.11 -0.08
C GLN A 138 -6.12 -7.26 0.78
N LEU A 139 -7.24 -7.70 0.18
CA LEU A 139 -8.49 -7.91 0.91
C LEU A 139 -8.36 -8.97 2.01
N SER A 140 -7.62 -10.06 1.77
CA SER A 140 -7.32 -11.08 2.78
C SER A 140 -6.64 -10.46 4.01
N ILE A 141 -5.58 -9.68 3.79
CA ILE A 141 -4.86 -9.01 4.88
C ILE A 141 -5.73 -7.98 5.59
N LEU A 142 -6.46 -7.15 4.86
CA LEU A 142 -7.35 -6.13 5.43
C LEU A 142 -8.48 -6.74 6.26
N THR A 143 -9.01 -7.90 5.82
CA THR A 143 -10.03 -8.65 6.56
C THR A 143 -9.48 -9.13 7.90
N ILE A 144 -8.27 -9.68 7.93
CA ILE A 144 -7.62 -10.09 9.19
C ILE A 144 -7.40 -8.89 10.10
N LEU A 145 -6.95 -7.75 9.56
CA LEU A 145 -6.76 -6.52 10.35
C LEU A 145 -8.07 -6.06 10.98
N LYS A 146 -9.16 -6.05 10.21
CA LYS A 146 -10.51 -5.74 10.68
C LYS A 146 -10.98 -6.70 11.77
N GLU A 147 -10.87 -8.02 11.55
CA GLU A 147 -11.27 -9.05 12.51
C GLU A 147 -10.51 -8.97 13.83
N LYS A 148 -9.19 -8.69 13.75
CA LYS A 148 -8.34 -8.48 14.93
C LYS A 148 -8.48 -7.09 15.53
N ARG A 149 -9.35 -6.24 14.97
CA ARG A 149 -9.64 -4.86 15.41
C ARG A 149 -8.36 -4.01 15.53
N VAL A 150 -7.49 -4.13 14.54
CA VAL A 150 -6.24 -3.38 14.53
C VAL A 150 -6.50 -1.93 14.11
N THR A 151 -6.48 -1.02 15.08
CA THR A 151 -6.75 0.41 14.85
C THR A 151 -5.50 1.28 14.91
N THR A 152 -4.45 0.85 15.62
CA THR A 152 -3.21 1.61 15.77
C THR A 152 -2.01 0.89 15.17
N PHE A 153 -1.23 1.64 14.39
CA PHE A 153 -0.04 1.18 13.68
C PHE A 153 1.09 2.14 13.96
N ASN A 154 2.21 1.62 14.50
CA ASN A 154 3.50 2.28 14.45
C ASN A 154 3.46 3.80 14.75
N GLU A 155 2.80 4.16 15.85
CA GLU A 155 2.48 5.56 16.23
C GLU A 155 3.73 6.45 16.37
N ASN A 156 4.91 5.84 16.47
CA ASN A 156 6.18 6.54 16.66
C ASN A 156 7.02 6.61 15.37
N GLY A 157 6.44 6.24 14.21
CA GLY A 157 7.12 6.29 12.92
C GLY A 157 8.41 5.46 12.89
N LEU A 158 8.38 4.27 13.49
CA LEU A 158 9.53 3.37 13.52
C LEU A 158 9.70 2.71 12.16
N TRP A 159 10.93 2.66 11.67
CA TRP A 159 11.27 1.86 10.50
C TRP A 159 11.74 0.46 10.92
N LEU A 160 11.52 -0.51 10.04
CA LEU A 160 12.06 -1.86 10.13
C LEU A 160 13.11 -2.02 9.03
N LEU A 161 14.38 -2.18 9.41
CA LEU A 161 15.41 -2.62 8.49
C LEU A 161 15.63 -4.11 8.66
N ARG A 162 15.43 -4.84 7.56
CA ARG A 162 15.68 -6.28 7.50
C ARG A 162 17.16 -6.56 7.21
N SER A 163 17.73 -7.54 7.89
CA SER A 163 19.01 -8.13 7.50
C SER A 163 18.85 -9.01 6.27
N LYS A 164 19.81 -8.94 5.32
CA LYS A 164 19.87 -9.76 4.10
C LYS A 164 19.76 -11.27 4.35
N LYS A 165 20.04 -11.74 5.57
CA LYS A 165 20.01 -13.16 5.94
C LYS A 165 18.64 -13.82 5.78
N CYS A 166 17.55 -13.04 5.74
CA CYS A 166 16.21 -13.60 5.59
C CYS A 166 15.76 -13.83 4.14
N ASP A 167 16.40 -13.18 3.16
CA ASP A 167 15.85 -13.13 1.80
C ASP A 167 16.08 -14.44 1.01
N SER A 168 17.08 -15.24 1.39
CA SER A 168 17.31 -16.58 0.85
C SER A 168 16.39 -17.64 1.46
N ASP A 169 15.93 -17.43 2.69
CA ASP A 169 15.29 -18.48 3.50
C ASP A 169 13.82 -18.72 3.13
N PHE A 170 13.29 -17.96 2.17
CA PHE A 170 11.87 -17.86 1.84
C PHE A 170 11.53 -18.32 0.42
N LYS A 171 12.43 -19.09 -0.21
CA LYS A 171 12.25 -19.62 -1.56
C LYS A 171 11.98 -21.13 -1.56
N GLY A 172 11.30 -21.60 -2.60
CA GLY A 172 11.09 -23.03 -2.86
C GLY A 172 10.05 -23.73 -1.97
N TYR A 173 9.31 -23.01 -1.14
CA TYR A 173 8.20 -23.57 -0.35
C TYR A 173 6.91 -23.60 -1.15
N GLU A 174 6.08 -24.62 -0.90
CA GLU A 174 4.71 -24.69 -1.40
C GLU A 174 3.71 -24.32 -0.29
N VAL A 175 2.75 -23.45 -0.64
CA VAL A 175 1.65 -23.01 0.23
C VAL A 175 0.37 -22.89 -0.60
N ASN A 176 -0.79 -23.13 0.02
CA ASN A 176 -2.09 -22.89 -0.59
C ASN A 176 -2.63 -21.51 -0.24
N ASP A 177 -2.36 -21.03 0.98
CA ASP A 177 -2.66 -19.66 1.35
C ASP A 177 -1.55 -18.74 0.88
N ASN A 178 -1.89 -17.66 0.19
CA ASN A 178 -0.91 -16.75 -0.38
C ASN A 178 -0.62 -15.51 0.49
N THR A 179 -1.13 -15.48 1.72
CA THR A 179 -0.96 -14.35 2.64
C THR A 179 -0.67 -14.77 4.07
N ALA A 180 0.26 -14.08 4.72
CA ALA A 180 0.52 -14.19 6.15
C ALA A 180 0.65 -12.81 6.80
N LEU A 181 0.33 -12.72 8.08
CA LEU A 181 0.35 -11.47 8.84
C LEU A 181 0.92 -11.70 10.24
N TYR A 182 1.91 -10.90 10.60
CA TYR A 182 2.61 -10.99 11.87
C TYR A 182 2.55 -9.66 12.62
N GLU A 183 2.33 -9.73 13.93
CA GLU A 183 2.41 -8.62 14.87
C GLU A 183 3.75 -8.68 15.60
N ILE A 184 4.49 -7.58 15.58
CA ILE A 184 5.77 -7.40 16.27
C ILE A 184 5.57 -6.38 17.38
N THR A 185 5.79 -6.81 18.63
CA THR A 185 5.76 -5.93 19.81
C THR A 185 7.16 -5.36 20.05
N ILE A 186 7.26 -4.04 20.05
CA ILE A 186 8.49 -3.28 20.27
C ILE A 186 8.50 -2.71 21.69
N SER A 187 9.60 -2.91 22.40
CA SER A 187 9.84 -2.34 23.73
C SER A 187 10.18 -0.85 23.66
N THR A 188 10.13 -0.17 24.80
CA THR A 188 10.47 1.27 24.90
C THR A 188 11.89 1.60 24.48
N ASN A 189 12.81 0.63 24.47
CA ASN A 189 14.19 0.76 24.03
C ASN A 189 14.42 0.25 22.59
N LEU A 190 13.38 0.24 21.75
CA LEU A 190 13.44 -0.18 20.34
C LEU A 190 13.93 -1.61 20.11
N LYS A 191 13.76 -2.50 21.10
CA LYS A 191 14.04 -3.94 20.94
C LYS A 191 12.76 -4.70 20.68
N ILE A 192 12.83 -5.69 19.79
CA ILE A 192 11.76 -6.66 19.56
C ILE A 192 11.56 -7.47 20.84
N LYS A 193 10.34 -7.45 21.38
CA LYS A 193 9.97 -8.20 22.58
C LYS A 193 9.28 -9.51 22.24
N LYS A 194 8.41 -9.49 21.23
CA LYS A 194 7.59 -10.63 20.83
C LYS A 194 7.19 -10.50 19.37
N VAL A 195 7.22 -11.62 18.66
CA VAL A 195 6.56 -11.79 17.36
C VAL A 195 5.40 -12.75 17.58
N LYS A 196 4.23 -12.40 17.03
CA LYS A 196 3.02 -13.20 17.08
C LYS A 196 2.45 -13.30 15.68
N ALA A 197 2.18 -14.50 15.20
CA ALA A 197 1.39 -14.65 13.99
C ALA A 197 -0.07 -14.32 14.25
N LEU A 198 -0.65 -13.48 13.40
CA LEU A 198 -2.09 -13.27 13.30
C LEU A 198 -2.72 -14.19 12.26
N LYS A 199 -1.94 -14.51 11.22
CA LYS A 199 -2.18 -15.55 10.22
C LYS A 199 -0.84 -16.08 9.72
N GLU A 200 -0.74 -17.40 9.59
CA GLU A 200 0.45 -18.10 9.11
C GLU A 200 0.16 -18.73 7.75
N PHE A 201 1.22 -19.02 7.01
CA PHE A 201 1.12 -19.89 5.86
C PHE A 201 0.80 -21.32 6.31
N ASP A 202 0.12 -22.08 5.45
CA ASP A 202 -0.15 -23.50 5.63
C ASP A 202 1.08 -24.39 5.40
N ASN A 203 2.26 -23.88 5.78
CA ASN A 203 3.54 -24.59 5.76
C ASN A 203 4.28 -24.27 7.06
N ALA A 204 4.44 -25.28 7.91
CA ALA A 204 4.97 -25.10 9.26
C ALA A 204 6.45 -24.70 9.27
N ASP A 205 7.25 -25.24 8.35
CA ASP A 205 8.68 -24.93 8.24
C ASP A 205 8.89 -23.49 7.78
N LEU A 206 8.12 -23.06 6.77
CA LEU A 206 8.11 -21.69 6.31
C LEU A 206 7.71 -20.72 7.42
N SER A 207 6.60 -21.00 8.11
CA SER A 207 6.11 -20.16 9.21
C SER A 207 7.13 -20.06 10.35
N LYS A 208 7.82 -21.15 10.68
CA LYS A 208 8.92 -21.16 11.66
C LYS A 208 10.13 -20.34 11.18
N ALA A 209 10.48 -20.43 9.90
CA ALA A 209 11.56 -19.63 9.32
C ALA A 209 11.24 -18.12 9.38
N ILE A 210 10.01 -17.73 9.04
CA ILE A 210 9.56 -16.34 9.14
C ILE A 210 9.62 -15.84 10.58
N LEU A 211 9.07 -16.57 11.54
CA LEU A 211 9.10 -16.19 12.96
C LEU A 211 10.53 -16.02 13.48
N LYS A 212 11.44 -16.93 13.11
CA LYS A 212 12.86 -16.85 13.46
C LYS A 212 13.52 -15.61 12.85
N CYS A 213 13.23 -15.31 11.59
CA CYS A 213 13.72 -14.12 10.92
C CYS A 213 13.22 -12.84 11.60
N LEU A 214 11.90 -12.69 11.76
CA LEU A 214 11.28 -11.51 12.38
C LEU A 214 11.81 -11.25 13.79
N SER A 215 12.13 -12.31 14.54
CA SER A 215 12.59 -12.18 15.93
C SER A 215 14.05 -11.74 16.05
N ASN A 216 14.92 -12.14 15.11
CA ASN A 216 16.38 -12.04 15.30
C ASN A 216 17.10 -11.14 14.29
N ASN A 217 16.48 -10.85 13.14
CA ASN A 217 17.17 -10.29 11.98
C ASN A 217 16.65 -8.90 11.57
N PHE A 218 15.91 -8.22 12.45
CA PHE A 218 15.39 -6.88 12.21
C PHE A 218 16.00 -5.86 13.15
N ILE A 219 16.36 -4.70 12.59
CA ILE A 219 16.74 -3.51 13.32
C ILE A 219 15.54 -2.58 13.33
N ILE A 220 15.14 -2.16 14.53
CA ILE A 220 14.05 -1.21 14.72
C ILE A 220 14.67 0.14 15.07
N GLY A 221 14.27 1.17 14.34
CA GLY A 221 14.83 2.49 14.54
C GLY A 221 13.86 3.60 14.19
N ASN A 222 14.31 4.81 14.46
CA ASN A 222 13.72 6.05 14.01
C ASN A 222 14.86 7.09 13.98
N GLU A 223 14.84 8.02 13.04
CA GLU A 223 15.93 8.99 12.87
C GLU A 223 16.11 9.91 14.09
N LYS A 224 15.03 10.19 14.84
CA LYS A 224 14.98 11.23 15.87
C LYS A 224 14.91 10.70 17.29
N ILE A 225 14.46 9.45 17.49
CA ILE A 225 14.21 8.91 18.83
C ILE A 225 15.01 7.62 19.09
N LYS A 226 15.63 7.56 20.27
CA LYS A 226 16.32 6.36 20.78
C LYS A 226 15.43 5.51 21.70
N LYS A 227 14.30 6.07 22.13
CA LYS A 227 13.29 5.42 22.98
C LYS A 227 11.90 5.91 22.60
N ILE A 228 10.90 5.04 22.78
CA ILE A 228 9.48 5.38 22.62
C ILE A 228 8.80 5.45 24.00
N PRO A 229 7.80 6.32 24.18
CA PRO A 229 7.15 6.55 25.47
C PRO A 229 6.38 5.33 25.99
N LYS A 230 5.86 4.51 25.06
CA LYS A 230 5.13 3.27 25.36
C LYS A 230 5.50 2.20 24.35
N LYS A 231 5.21 0.94 24.67
CA LYS A 231 5.39 -0.17 23.73
C LYS A 231 4.61 0.10 22.44
N ALA A 232 5.21 -0.21 21.30
CA ALA A 232 4.58 -0.08 20.00
C ALA A 232 4.30 -1.45 19.39
N LYS A 233 3.36 -1.48 18.46
CA LYS A 233 3.10 -2.64 17.60
C LYS A 233 3.35 -2.24 16.16
N ILE A 234 4.02 -3.14 15.44
CA ILE A 234 4.26 -3.04 14.01
C ILE A 234 3.76 -4.33 13.39
N TYR A 235 3.15 -4.25 12.22
CA TYR A 235 2.63 -5.41 11.52
C TYR A 235 3.38 -5.59 10.22
N VAL A 236 3.68 -6.84 9.90
CA VAL A 236 4.37 -7.23 8.67
C VAL A 236 3.47 -8.23 7.96
N ALA A 237 3.07 -7.88 6.75
CA ALA A 237 2.31 -8.76 5.86
C ALA A 237 3.26 -9.37 4.84
N TYR A 238 3.15 -10.68 4.62
CA TYR A 238 3.83 -11.38 3.55
C TYR A 238 2.82 -11.86 2.52
N VAL A 239 3.17 -11.68 1.26
CA VAL A 239 2.51 -12.26 0.10
C VAL A 239 3.41 -13.35 -0.46
N TYR A 240 2.82 -14.50 -0.80
CA TYR A 240 3.50 -15.58 -1.50
C TYR A 240 3.19 -15.58 -2.99
N TYR A 241 4.25 -15.79 -3.79
CA TYR A 241 4.20 -15.98 -5.23
C TYR A 241 4.61 -17.41 -5.54
N LYS A 242 3.72 -18.12 -6.25
CA LYS A 242 4.00 -19.47 -6.75
C LYS A 242 5.17 -19.44 -7.74
N ASN A 243 5.84 -20.58 -7.85
CA ASN A 243 6.88 -20.80 -8.84
C ASN A 243 6.35 -20.46 -10.24
N ASP A 244 7.14 -19.71 -11.00
CA ASP A 244 6.93 -19.44 -12.42
C ASP A 244 8.23 -19.77 -13.15
N ASN A 245 8.27 -20.95 -13.77
CA ASN A 245 9.45 -21.58 -14.36
C ASN A 245 10.25 -20.56 -15.22
N PRO A 246 11.55 -20.31 -14.95
CA PRO A 246 12.47 -21.06 -14.08
C PRO A 246 12.60 -20.56 -12.63
N ASN A 247 11.77 -19.61 -12.20
CA ASN A 247 11.91 -18.96 -10.90
C ASN A 247 11.22 -19.76 -9.80
N GLU A 248 11.97 -20.09 -8.75
CA GLU A 248 11.41 -20.62 -7.51
C GLU A 248 10.32 -19.68 -6.95
N SER A 249 9.35 -20.28 -6.25
CA SER A 249 8.40 -19.51 -5.47
C SER A 249 9.13 -18.63 -4.46
N PHE A 250 8.56 -17.48 -4.14
CA PHE A 250 9.15 -16.56 -3.17
C PHE A 250 8.07 -15.80 -2.40
N MET A 251 8.49 -15.09 -1.35
CA MET A 251 7.63 -14.21 -0.58
C MET A 251 8.12 -12.76 -0.65
N SER A 252 7.18 -11.83 -0.53
CA SER A 252 7.47 -10.41 -0.50
C SER A 252 6.54 -9.70 0.49
N GLU A 253 7.04 -8.63 1.12
CA GLU A 253 6.19 -7.67 1.84
C GLU A 253 5.51 -6.69 0.87
N ILE A 254 5.95 -6.71 -0.39
CA ILE A 254 5.44 -5.91 -1.48
C ILE A 254 4.51 -6.79 -2.33
N ASP A 255 3.32 -6.27 -2.56
CA ASP A 255 2.41 -6.80 -3.56
C ASP A 255 2.89 -6.32 -4.94
N LEU A 256 3.60 -7.21 -5.65
CA LEU A 256 4.19 -7.07 -6.98
C LEU A 256 3.13 -7.34 -8.06
#